data_AF-A0A2N3PVD1-F1
#
_entry.id   AF-A0A2N3PVD1-F1
#
_cell.length_a   1.000
_cell.length_b   1.000
_cell.length_c   1.000
_cell.angle_alpha   90.00
_cell.angle_beta   90.00
_cell.angle_gamma   90.00
#
_symmetry.space_group_name_H-M   'P 1'
#
loop_
_entity.id
_entity.type
_entity.pdbx_description
1 polymer ?
#
loop_
_entity_poly.entity_id
_entity_poly.type
_entity_poly.pdbx_seq_one_letter_code
_entity_poly.pdbx_strand_id
1 'polypeptide(L)'
;MAEEKLSFQAEVSKLLDLVVHSLYSNKEIFLRELISNASDACDKLRYAALTQPDLLSGGGGDFRILVTPDKTARTLTVADNGIGMNREDLIDNLGTIARSGTAAFLDQITGEAKGDMNLIGQFGVGFYSAFMVAEKVEVISRKAGEDQGWRWTSDGKGEFTLAEDADAQRGATLILHLREGEDEFLDGHRLRNIVKTYSDHIALPVVLVEDGKEEAVNSASALWTRAKSEITPEQYKEFYHHVAHAFDEPWATLHYKAEGAIEYTGLLFIPSQKPFDIFHPDRKQHLKLYVKRVFITDTCDELLPPYLRFVRGIVDSQDLPLNISREMLQHNPLLAKIRTGLVKRILSELKKKAEDADGDYATFWSTFGAVLKEGLYEDFERKSEILDLCRFATTVSDEPISLATYVSRMKEGQEAIYTISGDDIEALKKSPQLEGFIAKGIEVLLLTDPIDEFWPNAITAYQEKPLRAVTQGAADLSAIKGAEGAEETRPEPAAGDAMASLIAAVKLALGEQVKDVRSSDRLIDSPVCLVADEGDVGLHLERLLRQHQQANQRAPRILEINPRHPLIRRLAEEAKADGAADRLADTAWLLFDQARIVEGEVLPDPAAFARRLSKMLEKVG
;
A
#
# COMPACT_ATOMS: atom_id res chain seq x y z
N MET A 1 -54.31 18.64 24.57
CA MET A 1 -54.34 18.79 23.10
C MET A 1 -54.51 17.40 22.52
N ALA A 2 -55.42 17.20 21.57
CA ALA A 2 -55.55 15.91 20.91
C ALA A 2 -54.36 15.74 19.97
N GLU A 3 -53.56 14.70 20.20
CA GLU A 3 -52.40 14.37 19.39
C GLU A 3 -52.86 13.50 18.22
N GLU A 4 -52.58 13.94 16.99
CA GLU A 4 -52.87 13.18 15.77
C GLU A 4 -51.60 12.51 15.28
N LYS A 5 -51.63 11.17 15.20
CA LYS A 5 -50.55 10.37 14.60
C LYS A 5 -50.89 10.06 13.16
N LEU A 6 -50.11 10.59 12.24
CA LEU A 6 -50.16 10.27 10.81
C LEU A 6 -48.95 9.39 10.46
N SER A 7 -49.17 8.44 9.54
CA SER A 7 -48.09 7.61 8.99
C SER A 7 -47.34 8.35 7.88
N PHE A 8 -46.06 8.05 7.73
CA PHE A 8 -45.28 8.51 6.58
C PHE A 8 -45.90 7.98 5.27
N GLN A 9 -45.97 8.84 4.26
CA GLN A 9 -46.39 8.50 2.90
C GLN A 9 -45.19 8.55 1.96
N ALA A 10 -45.23 7.76 0.89
CA ALA A 10 -44.19 7.73 -0.13
C ALA A 10 -44.78 7.69 -1.53
N GLU A 11 -44.20 8.48 -2.44
CA GLU A 11 -44.58 8.50 -3.86
C GLU A 11 -43.73 7.47 -4.62
N VAL A 12 -44.34 6.32 -4.93
CA VAL A 12 -43.66 5.13 -5.49
C VAL A 12 -42.93 5.43 -6.80
N SER A 13 -43.54 6.23 -7.68
CA SER A 13 -42.94 6.63 -8.96
C SER A 13 -41.65 7.44 -8.77
N LYS A 14 -41.61 8.38 -7.82
CA LYS A 14 -40.40 9.14 -7.49
C LYS A 14 -39.32 8.30 -6.81
N LEU A 15 -39.72 7.33 -5.98
CA LEU A 15 -38.76 6.41 -5.36
C LEU A 15 -38.09 5.52 -6.41
N LEU A 16 -38.85 4.99 -7.37
CA LEU A 16 -38.29 4.24 -8.50
C LEU A 16 -37.33 5.10 -9.30
N ASP A 17 -37.72 6.34 -9.60
CA ASP A 17 -36.87 7.27 -10.35
C ASP A 17 -35.54 7.57 -9.62
N LEU A 18 -35.58 7.75 -8.30
CA LEU A 18 -34.38 7.88 -7.45
C LEU A 18 -33.51 6.62 -7.47
N VAL A 19 -34.11 5.43 -7.42
CA VAL A 19 -33.35 4.16 -7.46
C VAL A 19 -32.66 3.99 -8.81
N VAL A 20 -33.34 4.33 -9.89
CA VAL A 20 -32.84 4.20 -11.25
C VAL A 20 -31.76 5.25 -11.57
N HIS A 21 -31.94 6.50 -11.15
CA HIS A 21 -31.08 7.59 -11.61
C HIS A 21 -30.09 8.13 -10.56
N SER A 22 -30.23 7.78 -9.28
CA SER A 22 -29.45 8.42 -8.20
C SER A 22 -28.72 7.48 -7.26
N LEU A 23 -29.08 6.18 -7.22
CA LEU A 23 -28.41 5.22 -6.33
C LEU A 23 -27.15 4.58 -6.91
N TYR A 24 -27.02 4.52 -8.23
CA TYR A 24 -25.93 3.85 -8.92
C TYR A 24 -25.18 4.80 -9.85
N SER A 25 -23.85 4.77 -9.77
CA SER A 25 -22.98 5.59 -10.61
C SER A 25 -22.77 4.98 -12.00
N ASN A 26 -22.75 3.64 -12.07
CA ASN A 26 -22.45 2.86 -13.27
C ASN A 26 -23.64 1.96 -13.66
N LYS A 27 -24.06 2.03 -14.93
CA LYS A 27 -25.21 1.25 -15.41
C LYS A 27 -24.96 -0.26 -15.37
N GLU A 28 -23.73 -0.71 -15.65
CA GLU A 28 -23.35 -2.14 -15.71
C GLU A 28 -23.64 -2.93 -14.41
N ILE A 29 -23.88 -2.24 -13.30
CA ILE A 29 -24.29 -2.79 -12.01
C ILE A 29 -25.60 -3.56 -12.10
N PHE A 30 -26.49 -3.26 -13.05
CA PHE A 30 -27.75 -4.00 -13.17
C PHE A 30 -27.49 -5.51 -13.29
N LEU A 31 -26.49 -5.90 -14.07
CA LEU A 31 -26.18 -7.32 -14.30
C LEU A 31 -25.63 -7.98 -13.02
N ARG A 32 -24.82 -7.25 -12.24
CA ARG A 32 -24.36 -7.71 -10.91
C ARG A 32 -25.54 -8.01 -9.98
N GLU A 33 -26.51 -7.11 -9.90
CA GLU A 33 -27.67 -7.27 -9.01
C GLU A 33 -28.55 -8.46 -9.46
N LEU A 34 -28.79 -8.61 -10.77
CA LEU A 34 -29.58 -9.72 -11.30
C LEU A 34 -28.91 -11.08 -11.08
N ILE A 35 -27.61 -11.20 -11.34
CA ILE A 35 -26.86 -12.45 -11.10
C ILE A 35 -26.81 -12.76 -9.60
N SER A 36 -26.68 -11.74 -8.73
CA SER A 36 -26.71 -11.93 -7.27
C SER A 36 -28.06 -12.49 -6.80
N ASN A 37 -29.17 -11.95 -7.32
CA ASN A 37 -30.52 -12.45 -7.00
C ASN A 37 -30.74 -13.89 -7.48
N ALA A 38 -30.26 -14.20 -8.69
CA ALA A 38 -30.27 -15.55 -9.25
C ALA A 38 -29.47 -16.54 -8.38
N SER A 39 -28.29 -16.12 -7.88
CA SER A 39 -27.49 -16.92 -6.96
C SER A 39 -28.21 -17.19 -5.64
N ASP A 40 -28.80 -16.15 -5.04
CA ASP A 40 -29.59 -16.28 -3.81
C ASP A 40 -30.78 -17.24 -4.01
N ALA A 41 -31.45 -17.19 -5.16
CA ALA A 41 -32.58 -18.07 -5.46
C ALA A 41 -32.16 -19.56 -5.55
N CYS A 42 -31.01 -19.83 -6.16
CA CYS A 42 -30.43 -21.17 -6.20
C CYS A 42 -30.00 -21.67 -4.82
N ASP A 43 -29.36 -20.82 -4.01
CA ASP A 43 -28.94 -21.18 -2.65
C ASP A 43 -30.14 -21.45 -1.73
N LYS A 44 -31.23 -20.67 -1.85
CA LYS A 44 -32.50 -20.93 -1.16
C LYS A 44 -33.08 -22.30 -1.52
N LEU A 45 -33.08 -22.66 -2.81
CA LEU A 45 -33.58 -23.98 -3.24
C LEU A 45 -32.69 -25.10 -2.72
N ARG A 46 -31.37 -24.94 -2.81
CA ARG A 46 -30.40 -25.90 -2.27
C ARG A 46 -30.64 -26.16 -0.79
N TYR A 47 -30.88 -25.10 -0.01
CA TYR A 47 -31.18 -25.23 1.41
C TYR A 47 -32.54 -25.88 1.67
N ALA A 48 -33.60 -25.43 1.00
CA ALA A 48 -34.94 -26.02 1.17
C ALA A 48 -34.94 -27.53 0.88
N ALA A 49 -34.18 -27.95 -0.14
CA ALA A 49 -34.02 -29.34 -0.53
C ALA A 49 -33.35 -30.23 0.54
N LEU A 50 -32.60 -29.67 1.50
CA LEU A 50 -32.06 -30.44 2.64
C LEU A 50 -33.16 -31.06 3.50
N THR A 51 -34.31 -30.38 3.59
CA THR A 51 -35.48 -30.83 4.35
C THR A 51 -36.60 -31.38 3.47
N GLN A 52 -36.64 -30.96 2.20
CA GLN A 52 -37.65 -31.36 1.21
C GLN A 52 -36.99 -31.78 -0.11
N PRO A 53 -36.38 -32.98 -0.18
CA PRO A 53 -35.61 -33.42 -1.36
C PRO A 53 -36.42 -33.40 -2.67
N ASP A 54 -37.73 -33.60 -2.59
CA ASP A 54 -38.64 -33.62 -3.74
C ASP A 54 -38.71 -32.27 -4.47
N LEU A 55 -38.26 -31.16 -3.87
CA LEU A 55 -38.17 -29.86 -4.54
C LEU A 55 -37.17 -29.85 -5.72
N LEU A 56 -36.24 -30.81 -5.77
CA LEU A 56 -35.29 -30.97 -6.87
C LEU A 56 -35.80 -31.86 -8.01
N SER A 57 -36.99 -32.45 -7.86
CA SER A 57 -37.62 -33.29 -8.89
C SER A 57 -37.82 -32.53 -10.20
N GLY A 58 -37.45 -33.12 -11.34
CA GLY A 58 -37.71 -32.55 -12.66
C GLY A 58 -36.65 -31.60 -13.23
N GLY A 59 -35.47 -31.50 -12.61
CA GLY A 59 -34.37 -30.67 -13.17
C GLY A 59 -32.98 -30.85 -12.55
N GLY A 60 -32.82 -31.69 -11.54
CA GLY A 60 -31.51 -31.95 -10.91
C GLY A 60 -30.94 -30.77 -10.11
N GLY A 61 -29.85 -31.04 -9.38
CA GLY A 61 -29.11 -30.07 -8.56
C GLY A 61 -28.03 -29.29 -9.32
N ASP A 62 -28.08 -29.27 -10.66
CA ASP A 62 -27.14 -28.55 -11.51
C ASP A 62 -27.53 -27.07 -11.61
N PHE A 63 -27.31 -26.35 -10.50
CA PHE A 63 -27.67 -24.94 -10.39
C PHE A 63 -26.79 -24.09 -11.30
N ARG A 64 -27.43 -23.22 -12.11
CA ARG A 64 -26.73 -22.35 -13.06
C ARG A 64 -27.50 -21.06 -13.31
N ILE A 65 -26.78 -20.05 -13.77
CA ILE A 65 -27.34 -18.76 -14.17
C ILE A 65 -27.04 -18.58 -15.66
N LEU A 66 -28.07 -18.37 -16.47
CA LEU A 66 -27.94 -18.14 -17.91
C LEU A 66 -28.08 -16.65 -18.21
N VAL A 67 -27.18 -16.14 -19.07
CA VAL A 67 -27.23 -14.78 -19.62
C VAL A 67 -27.33 -14.89 -21.13
N THR A 68 -28.41 -14.38 -21.73
CA THR A 68 -28.71 -14.58 -23.15
C THR A 68 -29.03 -13.24 -23.82
N PRO A 69 -28.11 -12.64 -24.58
CA PRO A 69 -28.41 -11.48 -25.41
C PRO A 69 -29.15 -11.88 -26.70
N ASP A 70 -30.17 -11.12 -27.07
CA ASP A 70 -30.86 -11.20 -28.36
C ASP A 70 -30.79 -9.84 -29.06
N LYS A 71 -29.91 -9.74 -30.06
CA LYS A 71 -29.71 -8.53 -30.86
C LYS A 71 -30.90 -8.20 -31.76
N THR A 72 -31.69 -9.19 -32.14
CA THR A 72 -32.84 -9.00 -33.03
C THR A 72 -34.03 -8.45 -32.27
N ALA A 73 -34.33 -9.05 -31.11
CA ALA A 73 -35.40 -8.59 -30.22
C ALA A 73 -34.99 -7.37 -29.37
N ARG A 74 -33.69 -7.02 -29.34
CA ARG A 74 -33.10 -6.01 -28.44
C ARG A 74 -33.36 -6.32 -26.97
N THR A 75 -33.24 -7.59 -26.61
CA THR A 75 -33.47 -8.05 -25.24
C THR A 75 -32.25 -8.70 -24.63
N LEU A 76 -32.10 -8.56 -23.32
CA LEU A 76 -31.16 -9.32 -22.52
C LEU A 76 -31.94 -10.19 -21.53
N THR A 77 -31.71 -11.49 -21.56
CA THR A 77 -32.37 -12.43 -20.65
C THR A 77 -31.40 -12.91 -19.58
N VAL A 78 -31.81 -12.86 -18.31
CA VAL A 78 -31.10 -13.47 -17.18
C VAL A 78 -32.01 -14.51 -16.55
N ALA A 79 -31.60 -15.77 -16.53
CA ALA A 79 -32.42 -16.88 -16.03
C ALA A 79 -31.67 -17.74 -15.01
N ASP A 80 -32.38 -18.15 -13.96
CA ASP A 80 -31.89 -19.10 -12.97
C ASP A 80 -32.83 -20.30 -12.85
N ASN A 81 -32.31 -21.42 -12.37
CA ASN A 81 -33.09 -22.63 -12.09
C ASN A 81 -33.29 -22.88 -10.58
N GLY A 82 -33.28 -21.80 -9.80
CA GLY A 82 -33.43 -21.76 -8.35
C GLY A 82 -34.87 -21.90 -7.87
N ILE A 83 -35.17 -21.36 -6.68
CA ILE A 83 -36.44 -21.62 -5.98
C ILE A 83 -37.67 -21.04 -6.69
N GLY A 84 -37.49 -19.99 -7.49
CA GLY A 84 -38.59 -19.28 -8.16
C GLY A 84 -39.53 -18.54 -7.22
N MET A 85 -40.58 -17.96 -7.78
CA MET A 85 -41.58 -17.15 -7.10
C MET A 85 -42.98 -17.60 -7.54
N ASN A 86 -43.91 -17.62 -6.58
CA ASN A 86 -45.33 -17.78 -6.87
C ASN A 86 -46.02 -16.41 -7.01
N ARG A 87 -47.34 -16.40 -7.21
CA ARG A 87 -48.13 -15.17 -7.38
C ARG A 87 -47.92 -14.17 -6.23
N GLU A 88 -47.96 -14.66 -5.00
CA GLU A 88 -47.84 -13.82 -3.81
C GLU A 88 -46.41 -13.27 -3.69
N ASP A 89 -45.40 -14.11 -3.91
CA ASP A 89 -43.99 -13.68 -3.92
C ASP A 89 -43.72 -12.58 -4.96
N LEU A 90 -44.33 -12.66 -6.15
CA LEU A 90 -44.17 -11.64 -7.19
C LEU A 90 -44.79 -10.29 -6.77
N ILE A 91 -45.95 -10.30 -6.10
CA ILE A 91 -46.59 -9.09 -5.57
C ILE A 91 -45.75 -8.52 -4.41
N ASP A 92 -45.35 -9.38 -3.50
CA ASP A 92 -44.74 -8.98 -2.23
C ASP A 92 -43.27 -8.59 -2.39
N ASN A 93 -42.51 -9.27 -3.24
CA ASN A 93 -41.07 -9.05 -3.38
C ASN A 93 -40.72 -8.15 -4.55
N LEU A 94 -41.38 -8.28 -5.71
CA LEU A 94 -41.12 -7.44 -6.89
C LEU A 94 -42.07 -6.25 -7.01
N GLY A 95 -43.29 -6.36 -6.46
CA GLY A 95 -44.27 -5.28 -6.45
C GLY A 95 -44.12 -4.29 -5.29
N THR A 96 -43.26 -4.59 -4.31
CA THR A 96 -43.02 -3.72 -3.14
C THR A 96 -41.56 -3.26 -3.12
N ILE A 97 -41.34 -1.95 -3.06
CA ILE A 97 -39.99 -1.37 -2.96
C ILE A 97 -39.48 -1.53 -1.52
N ALA A 98 -38.18 -1.81 -1.38
CA ALA A 98 -37.49 -1.98 -0.10
C ALA A 98 -37.99 -3.19 0.72
N ARG A 99 -38.56 -4.19 0.05
CA ARG A 99 -38.90 -5.50 0.64
C ARG A 99 -38.05 -6.57 -0.02
N SER A 100 -37.28 -7.32 0.77
CA SER A 100 -36.47 -8.44 0.29
C SER A 100 -36.99 -9.77 0.83
N GLY A 101 -37.44 -10.64 -0.07
CA GLY A 101 -37.74 -12.03 0.27
C GLY A 101 -36.51 -12.81 0.73
N THR A 102 -35.29 -12.38 0.38
CA THR A 102 -34.05 -12.96 0.91
C THR A 102 -33.81 -12.59 2.36
N ALA A 103 -34.08 -11.33 2.74
CA ALA A 103 -34.01 -10.92 4.15
C ALA A 103 -35.07 -11.68 4.99
N ALA A 104 -36.32 -11.74 4.51
CA ALA A 104 -37.39 -12.48 5.19
C ALA A 104 -37.06 -13.98 5.37
N PHE A 105 -36.39 -14.59 4.39
CA PHE A 105 -35.93 -15.97 4.49
C PHE A 105 -34.84 -16.16 5.55
N LEU A 106 -33.87 -15.23 5.66
CA LEU A 106 -32.83 -15.26 6.71
C LEU A 106 -33.41 -15.10 8.13
N ASP A 107 -34.53 -14.41 8.27
CA ASP A 107 -35.22 -14.25 9.56
C ASP A 107 -35.95 -15.52 9.99
N GLN A 108 -36.37 -16.36 9.04
CA GLN A 108 -37.00 -17.66 9.31
C GLN A 108 -35.99 -18.75 9.71
N ILE A 109 -34.70 -18.55 9.43
CA ILE A 109 -33.63 -19.49 9.76
C ILE A 109 -33.02 -19.13 11.12
N THR A 110 -32.94 -20.12 12.03
CA THR A 110 -32.36 -19.98 13.37
C THR A 110 -31.27 -21.02 13.62
N GLY A 111 -30.30 -20.71 14.49
CA GLY A 111 -29.23 -21.64 14.90
C GLY A 111 -27.99 -21.65 13.99
N GLU A 112 -27.16 -22.70 14.10
CA GLU A 112 -25.88 -22.87 13.37
C GLU A 112 -26.05 -22.84 11.84
N ALA A 113 -27.22 -23.26 11.33
CA ALA A 113 -27.55 -23.26 9.90
C ALA A 113 -27.59 -21.87 9.25
N LYS A 114 -27.71 -20.78 10.04
CA LYS A 114 -27.66 -19.40 9.53
C LYS A 114 -26.25 -19.00 9.08
N GLY A 115 -25.20 -19.58 9.68
CA GLY A 115 -23.80 -19.25 9.38
C GLY A 115 -23.31 -19.79 8.04
N ASP A 116 -23.90 -20.88 7.55
CA ASP A 116 -23.53 -21.49 6.27
C ASP A 116 -24.19 -20.80 5.06
N MET A 117 -25.15 -19.90 5.28
CA MET A 117 -25.90 -19.22 4.23
C MET A 117 -25.36 -17.81 3.95
N ASN A 118 -24.64 -17.68 2.83
CA ASN A 118 -24.08 -16.40 2.37
C ASN A 118 -25.00 -15.69 1.36
N LEU A 119 -26.21 -15.31 1.80
CA LEU A 119 -27.16 -14.60 0.94
C LEU A 119 -26.80 -13.10 0.81
N ILE A 120 -26.95 -12.57 -0.41
CA ILE A 120 -26.42 -11.29 -0.85
C ILE A 120 -27.48 -10.16 -0.82
N GLY A 121 -28.70 -10.42 -1.28
CA GLY A 121 -29.71 -9.40 -1.60
C GLY A 121 -30.58 -8.98 -0.42
N GLN A 122 -30.12 -8.07 0.44
CA GLN A 122 -30.85 -7.72 1.68
C GLN A 122 -31.73 -6.46 1.60
N PHE A 123 -31.50 -5.55 0.64
CA PHE A 123 -32.15 -4.23 0.63
C PHE A 123 -33.51 -4.18 -0.07
N GLY A 124 -33.81 -5.12 -0.98
CA GLY A 124 -35.09 -5.12 -1.71
C GLY A 124 -35.22 -3.99 -2.76
N VAL A 125 -34.09 -3.50 -3.28
CA VAL A 125 -34.06 -2.47 -4.35
C VAL A 125 -33.26 -2.88 -5.59
N GLY A 126 -32.38 -3.88 -5.47
CA GLY A 126 -31.45 -4.27 -6.55
C GLY A 126 -32.13 -4.72 -7.84
N PHE A 127 -33.34 -5.32 -7.77
CA PHE A 127 -34.12 -5.68 -8.96
C PHE A 127 -34.42 -4.47 -9.85
N TYR A 128 -34.77 -3.32 -9.26
CA TYR A 128 -35.16 -2.13 -10.02
C TYR A 128 -33.99 -1.47 -10.76
N SER A 129 -32.75 -1.86 -10.46
CA SER A 129 -31.57 -1.46 -11.25
C SER A 129 -31.68 -1.91 -12.72
N ALA A 130 -32.50 -2.93 -13.03
CA ALA A 130 -32.79 -3.33 -14.41
C ALA A 130 -33.37 -2.19 -15.26
N PHE A 131 -34.16 -1.28 -14.66
CA PHE A 131 -34.77 -0.16 -15.37
C PHE A 131 -33.80 0.97 -15.73
N MET A 132 -32.54 0.91 -15.26
CA MET A 132 -31.45 1.80 -15.71
C MET A 132 -31.13 1.60 -17.19
N VAL A 133 -31.29 0.37 -17.68
CA VAL A 133 -30.97 -0.01 -19.06
C VAL A 133 -32.19 -0.50 -19.85
N ALA A 134 -33.25 -0.93 -19.15
CA ALA A 134 -34.47 -1.46 -19.77
C ALA A 134 -35.63 -0.45 -19.74
N GLU A 135 -36.41 -0.41 -20.82
CA GLU A 135 -37.69 0.31 -20.86
C GLU A 135 -38.86 -0.53 -20.35
N LYS A 136 -38.72 -1.86 -20.37
CA LYS A 136 -39.70 -2.82 -19.90
C LYS A 136 -38.99 -4.06 -19.38
N VAL A 137 -39.48 -4.62 -18.28
CA VAL A 137 -38.99 -5.87 -17.70
C VAL A 137 -40.14 -6.86 -17.60
N GLU A 138 -39.90 -8.08 -18.06
CA GLU A 138 -40.79 -9.23 -17.84
C GLU A 138 -40.10 -10.24 -16.93
N VAL A 139 -40.84 -10.79 -15.96
CA VAL A 139 -40.34 -11.87 -15.09
C VAL A 139 -41.29 -13.04 -15.21
N ILE A 140 -40.79 -14.16 -15.74
CA ILE A 140 -41.52 -15.42 -15.83
C ILE A 140 -40.96 -16.33 -14.75
N SER A 141 -41.80 -16.83 -13.85
CA SER A 141 -41.33 -17.64 -12.72
C SER A 141 -42.33 -18.71 -12.31
N ARG A 142 -41.80 -19.87 -11.89
CA ARG A 142 -42.55 -20.92 -11.20
C ARG A 142 -41.79 -21.33 -9.96
N LYS A 143 -42.49 -21.36 -8.82
CA LYS A 143 -41.92 -21.76 -7.54
C LYS A 143 -41.70 -23.27 -7.49
N ALA A 144 -40.58 -23.70 -6.92
CA ALA A 144 -40.31 -25.11 -6.66
C ALA A 144 -41.41 -25.70 -5.75
N GLY A 145 -41.94 -26.87 -6.12
CA GLY A 145 -43.05 -27.51 -5.42
C GLY A 145 -44.45 -27.04 -5.86
N GLU A 146 -44.54 -26.08 -6.78
CA GLU A 146 -45.80 -25.62 -7.37
C GLU A 146 -45.83 -25.88 -8.89
N ASP A 147 -47.03 -26.18 -9.42
CA ASP A 147 -47.24 -26.43 -10.86
C ASP A 147 -47.53 -25.14 -11.64
N GLN A 148 -48.09 -24.13 -10.99
CA GLN A 148 -48.55 -22.91 -11.64
C GLN A 148 -47.43 -21.88 -11.81
N GLY A 149 -47.17 -21.52 -13.06
CA GLY A 149 -46.28 -20.42 -13.43
C GLY A 149 -46.98 -19.08 -13.57
N TRP A 150 -46.20 -18.01 -13.43
CA TRP A 150 -46.67 -16.63 -13.50
C TRP A 150 -45.74 -15.76 -14.33
N ARG A 151 -46.33 -14.81 -15.05
CA ARG A 151 -45.64 -13.73 -15.76
C ARG A 151 -45.97 -12.40 -15.11
N TRP A 152 -44.94 -11.71 -14.66
CA TRP A 152 -44.98 -10.33 -14.17
C TRP A 152 -44.42 -9.39 -15.25
N THR A 153 -45.00 -8.21 -15.42
CA THR A 153 -44.55 -7.23 -16.43
C THR A 153 -44.69 -5.80 -15.91
N SER A 154 -43.65 -4.97 -16.10
CA SER A 154 -43.67 -3.54 -15.75
C SER A 154 -42.76 -2.71 -16.66
N ASP A 155 -43.08 -1.42 -16.79
CA ASP A 155 -42.23 -0.39 -17.42
C ASP A 155 -41.46 0.46 -16.41
N GLY A 156 -41.56 0.13 -15.11
CA GLY A 156 -40.89 0.85 -14.03
C GLY A 156 -41.52 2.20 -13.67
N LYS A 157 -42.72 2.53 -14.17
CA LYS A 157 -43.39 3.83 -13.93
C LYS A 157 -44.44 3.81 -12.81
N GLY A 158 -44.51 2.72 -12.05
CA GLY A 158 -45.33 2.62 -10.83
C GLY A 158 -46.42 1.55 -10.88
N GLU A 159 -46.62 0.87 -12.01
CA GLU A 159 -47.60 -0.22 -12.15
C GLU A 159 -46.94 -1.49 -12.70
N PHE A 160 -47.56 -2.64 -12.44
CA PHE A 160 -47.18 -3.92 -13.02
C PHE A 160 -48.42 -4.79 -13.26
N THR A 161 -48.30 -5.76 -14.16
CA THR A 161 -49.35 -6.74 -14.45
C THR A 161 -48.90 -8.16 -14.11
N LEU A 162 -49.87 -9.03 -13.83
CA LEU A 162 -49.66 -10.45 -13.57
C LEU A 162 -50.58 -11.28 -14.46
N ALA A 163 -50.03 -12.32 -15.08
CA ALA A 163 -50.76 -13.32 -15.85
C ALA A 163 -50.28 -14.73 -15.52
N GLU A 164 -51.14 -15.72 -15.69
CA GLU A 164 -50.74 -17.13 -15.64
C GLU A 164 -49.85 -17.45 -16.84
N ASP A 165 -48.81 -18.24 -16.62
CA ASP A 165 -47.89 -18.71 -17.66
C ASP A 165 -47.64 -20.21 -17.46
N ALA A 166 -48.33 -21.03 -18.27
CA ALA A 166 -48.27 -22.49 -18.15
C ALA A 166 -46.92 -23.07 -18.57
N ASP A 167 -46.12 -22.33 -19.34
CA ASP A 167 -44.83 -22.77 -19.86
C ASP A 167 -43.66 -22.39 -18.93
N ALA A 168 -43.95 -21.67 -17.84
CA ALA A 168 -42.92 -21.22 -16.90
C ALA A 168 -42.16 -22.41 -16.29
N GLN A 169 -40.84 -22.34 -16.43
CA GLN A 169 -39.93 -23.30 -15.83
C GLN A 169 -39.67 -22.95 -14.34
N ARG A 170 -39.18 -23.93 -13.58
CA ARG A 170 -38.73 -23.71 -12.19
C ARG A 170 -37.62 -22.65 -12.17
N GLY A 171 -37.71 -21.71 -11.24
CA GLY A 171 -36.77 -20.60 -11.12
C GLY A 171 -37.38 -19.31 -11.64
N ALA A 172 -36.54 -18.37 -12.11
CA ALA A 172 -37.01 -17.12 -12.70
C ALA A 172 -36.27 -16.83 -14.01
N THR A 173 -36.99 -16.29 -14.99
CA THR A 173 -36.48 -15.78 -16.27
C THR A 173 -36.84 -14.32 -16.38
N LEU A 174 -35.83 -13.45 -16.33
CA LEU A 174 -35.97 -12.01 -16.44
C LEU A 174 -35.61 -11.57 -17.85
N ILE A 175 -36.55 -10.96 -18.57
CA ILE A 175 -36.37 -10.47 -19.93
C ILE A 175 -36.36 -8.94 -19.87
N LEU A 176 -35.20 -8.35 -20.16
CA LEU A 176 -35.00 -6.91 -20.18
C LEU A 176 -35.13 -6.42 -21.63
N HIS A 177 -36.15 -5.62 -21.91
CA HIS A 177 -36.29 -4.90 -23.18
C HIS A 177 -35.46 -3.64 -23.10
N LEU A 178 -34.30 -3.63 -23.77
CA LEU A 178 -33.30 -2.58 -23.60
C LEU A 178 -33.74 -1.26 -24.26
N ARG A 179 -33.44 -0.15 -23.60
CA ARG A 179 -33.64 1.20 -24.13
C ARG A 179 -32.78 1.42 -25.37
N GLU A 180 -33.18 2.38 -26.20
CA GLU A 180 -32.33 2.87 -27.29
C GLU A 180 -31.02 3.45 -26.72
N GLY A 181 -29.89 3.05 -27.29
CA GLY A 181 -28.55 3.48 -26.86
C GLY A 181 -27.84 2.52 -25.87
N GLU A 182 -28.53 1.50 -25.34
CA GLU A 182 -27.96 0.54 -24.38
C GLU A 182 -27.50 -0.77 -25.03
N ASP A 183 -27.30 -0.76 -26.36
CA ASP A 183 -26.96 -1.95 -27.17
C ASP A 183 -25.59 -2.56 -26.79
N GLU A 184 -24.75 -1.84 -26.03
CA GLU A 184 -23.50 -2.39 -25.49
C GLU A 184 -23.73 -3.62 -24.61
N PHE A 185 -24.90 -3.73 -23.96
CA PHE A 185 -25.25 -4.88 -23.11
C PHE A 185 -25.80 -6.07 -23.90
N LEU A 186 -25.80 -5.99 -25.23
CA LEU A 186 -26.05 -7.11 -26.14
C LEU A 186 -24.76 -7.67 -26.75
N ASP A 187 -23.61 -7.06 -26.44
CA ASP A 187 -22.29 -7.52 -26.89
C ASP A 187 -21.72 -8.57 -25.94
N GLY A 188 -21.40 -9.75 -26.47
CA GLY A 188 -20.86 -10.85 -25.68
C GLY A 188 -19.51 -10.53 -25.02
N HIS A 189 -18.63 -9.72 -25.63
CA HIS A 189 -17.36 -9.36 -24.99
C HIS A 189 -17.58 -8.44 -23.80
N ARG A 190 -18.48 -7.46 -23.95
CA ARG A 190 -18.89 -6.57 -22.86
C ARG A 190 -19.49 -7.34 -21.69
N LEU A 191 -20.43 -8.26 -21.97
CA LEU A 191 -21.05 -9.11 -20.94
C LEU A 191 -20.02 -9.98 -20.21
N ARG A 192 -19.07 -10.62 -20.94
CA ARG A 192 -17.96 -11.39 -20.34
C ARG A 192 -17.15 -10.53 -19.36
N ASN A 193 -16.81 -9.31 -19.76
CA ASN A 193 -16.05 -8.40 -18.90
C ASN A 193 -16.83 -8.00 -17.64
N ILE A 194 -18.11 -7.66 -17.78
CA ILE A 194 -18.95 -7.30 -16.63
C ILE A 194 -19.06 -8.49 -15.65
N VAL A 195 -19.31 -9.70 -16.16
CA VAL A 195 -19.41 -10.90 -15.31
C VAL A 195 -18.06 -11.20 -14.62
N LYS A 196 -16.93 -11.10 -15.33
CA LYS A 196 -15.61 -11.27 -14.72
C LYS A 196 -15.26 -10.21 -13.69
N THR A 197 -15.74 -8.97 -13.86
CA THR A 197 -15.48 -7.91 -12.88
C THR A 197 -16.30 -8.11 -11.61
N TYR A 198 -17.58 -8.45 -11.73
CA TYR A 198 -18.52 -8.37 -10.60
C TYR A 198 -18.95 -9.72 -10.03
N SER A 199 -18.81 -10.80 -10.80
CA SER A 199 -19.47 -12.09 -10.54
C SER A 199 -18.54 -13.29 -10.78
N ASP A 200 -17.24 -13.08 -10.95
CA ASP A 200 -16.28 -14.15 -11.28
C ASP A 200 -16.24 -15.27 -10.23
N HIS A 201 -16.44 -14.89 -8.96
CA HIS A 201 -16.32 -15.78 -7.80
C HIS A 201 -17.67 -16.21 -7.22
N ILE A 202 -18.77 -15.95 -7.91
CA ILE A 202 -20.07 -16.55 -7.57
C ILE A 202 -19.93 -18.06 -7.71
N ALA A 203 -20.41 -18.81 -6.70
CA ALA A 203 -20.20 -20.26 -6.61
C ALA A 203 -20.93 -21.06 -7.71
N LEU A 204 -21.89 -20.43 -8.38
CA LEU A 204 -22.65 -21.01 -9.48
C LEU A 204 -21.99 -20.65 -10.82
N PRO A 205 -22.03 -21.56 -11.82
CA PRO A 205 -21.65 -21.22 -13.18
C PRO A 205 -22.61 -20.15 -13.72
N VAL A 206 -22.03 -19.04 -14.17
CA VAL A 206 -22.67 -18.02 -14.98
C VAL A 206 -22.33 -18.32 -16.43
N VAL A 207 -23.36 -18.67 -17.21
CA VAL A 207 -23.23 -19.18 -18.57
C VAL A 207 -23.76 -18.14 -19.54
N LEU A 208 -22.91 -17.63 -20.42
CA LEU A 208 -23.31 -16.81 -21.55
C LEU A 208 -23.81 -17.72 -22.67
N VAL A 209 -25.01 -17.45 -23.18
CA VAL A 209 -25.64 -18.17 -24.28
C VAL A 209 -25.70 -17.23 -25.49
N GLU A 210 -24.81 -17.40 -26.46
CA GLU A 210 -24.71 -16.56 -27.66
C GLU A 210 -24.73 -17.46 -28.90
N ASP A 211 -25.64 -17.17 -29.85
CA ASP A 211 -25.85 -17.96 -31.08
C ASP A 211 -26.02 -19.48 -30.84
N GLY A 212 -26.69 -19.83 -29.73
CA GLY A 212 -26.92 -21.23 -29.32
C GLY A 212 -25.71 -21.94 -28.72
N LYS A 213 -24.61 -21.22 -28.44
CA LYS A 213 -23.43 -21.75 -27.73
C LYS A 213 -23.46 -21.33 -26.27
N GLU A 214 -23.31 -22.31 -25.37
CA GLU A 214 -23.16 -22.08 -23.93
C GLU A 214 -21.67 -21.98 -23.55
N GLU A 215 -21.28 -20.91 -22.87
CA GLU A 215 -19.92 -20.68 -22.34
C GLU A 215 -20.01 -20.27 -20.87
N ALA A 216 -19.37 -21.00 -19.96
CA ALA A 216 -19.19 -20.55 -18.59
C ALA A 216 -18.18 -19.39 -18.57
N VAL A 217 -18.63 -18.21 -18.13
CA VAL A 217 -17.84 -16.96 -18.22
C VAL A 217 -17.18 -16.56 -16.90
N ASN A 218 -17.61 -17.15 -15.77
CA ASN A 218 -16.98 -16.98 -14.47
C ASN A 218 -16.10 -18.17 -14.11
N SER A 219 -15.08 -17.94 -13.29
CA SER A 219 -14.18 -18.99 -12.82
C SER A 219 -14.82 -19.90 -11.76
N ALA A 220 -15.91 -19.45 -11.12
CA ALA A 220 -16.64 -20.15 -10.05
C ALA A 220 -15.76 -20.65 -8.88
N SER A 221 -14.56 -20.08 -8.74
CA SER A 221 -13.56 -20.47 -7.74
C SER A 221 -13.30 -19.28 -6.82
N ALA A 222 -13.98 -19.27 -5.66
CA ALA A 222 -13.59 -18.44 -4.54
C ALA A 222 -12.43 -19.14 -3.82
N LEU A 223 -11.22 -19.04 -4.37
CA LEU A 223 -10.06 -19.81 -3.88
C LEU A 223 -9.84 -19.60 -2.37
N TRP A 224 -10.07 -18.38 -1.89
CA TRP A 224 -9.95 -17.99 -0.49
C TRP A 224 -10.99 -18.64 0.44
N THR A 225 -12.07 -19.22 -0.07
CA THR A 225 -13.06 -19.91 0.79
C THR A 225 -12.71 -21.38 1.03
N ARG A 226 -11.76 -21.93 0.28
CA ARG A 226 -11.32 -23.33 0.40
C ARG A 226 -10.33 -23.48 1.55
N ALA A 227 -10.29 -24.66 2.17
CA ALA A 227 -9.31 -24.95 3.18
C ALA A 227 -7.89 -24.90 2.58
N LYS A 228 -6.93 -24.31 3.31
CA LYS A 228 -5.55 -24.15 2.81
C LYS A 228 -4.91 -25.46 2.36
N SER A 229 -5.24 -26.56 3.03
CA SER A 229 -4.75 -27.92 2.73
C SER A 229 -5.24 -28.46 1.38
N GLU A 230 -6.29 -27.89 0.81
CA GLU A 230 -6.88 -28.31 -0.45
C GLU A 230 -6.37 -27.48 -1.64
N ILE A 231 -5.61 -26.42 -1.39
CA ILE A 231 -5.16 -25.47 -2.41
C ILE A 231 -3.69 -25.74 -2.73
N THR A 232 -3.38 -26.00 -3.99
CA THR A 232 -1.99 -26.21 -4.42
C THR A 232 -1.26 -24.88 -4.60
N PRO A 233 0.09 -24.86 -4.53
CA PRO A 233 0.89 -23.67 -4.86
C PRO A 233 0.57 -23.10 -6.24
N GLU A 234 0.34 -23.95 -7.24
CA GLU A 234 -0.01 -23.55 -8.60
C GLU A 234 -1.36 -22.83 -8.66
N GLN A 235 -2.35 -23.30 -7.89
CA GLN A 235 -3.65 -22.62 -7.81
C GLN A 235 -3.53 -21.23 -7.17
N TYR A 236 -2.70 -21.07 -6.13
CA TYR A 236 -2.42 -19.74 -5.57
C TYR A 236 -1.73 -18.83 -6.58
N LYS A 237 -0.77 -19.36 -7.32
CA LYS A 237 -0.03 -18.64 -8.36
C LYS A 237 -0.95 -18.16 -9.49
N GLU A 238 -1.79 -19.06 -10.03
CA GLU A 238 -2.74 -18.70 -11.09
C GLU A 238 -3.72 -17.62 -10.60
N PHE A 239 -4.21 -17.75 -9.36
CA PHE A 239 -5.05 -16.74 -8.75
C PHE A 239 -4.32 -15.40 -8.57
N TYR A 240 -3.05 -15.43 -8.16
CA TYR A 240 -2.21 -14.24 -8.03
C TYR A 240 -2.05 -13.53 -9.39
N HIS A 241 -1.70 -14.25 -10.45
CA HIS A 241 -1.58 -13.69 -11.80
C HIS A 241 -2.87 -13.01 -12.25
N HIS A 242 -4.00 -13.65 -11.97
CA HIS A 242 -5.31 -13.10 -12.30
C HIS A 242 -5.64 -11.83 -11.51
N VAL A 243 -5.48 -11.85 -10.18
CA VAL A 243 -5.90 -10.74 -9.31
C VAL A 243 -4.97 -9.54 -9.37
N ALA A 244 -3.66 -9.78 -9.53
CA ALA A 244 -2.63 -8.75 -9.52
C ALA A 244 -2.27 -8.24 -10.92
N HIS A 245 -2.77 -8.88 -11.99
CA HIS A 245 -2.34 -8.66 -13.38
C HIS A 245 -0.81 -8.75 -13.53
N ALA A 246 -0.23 -9.71 -12.80
CA ALA A 246 1.20 -9.88 -12.65
C ALA A 246 1.66 -11.14 -13.39
N PHE A 247 2.91 -11.14 -13.86
CA PHE A 247 3.52 -12.28 -14.56
C PHE A 247 4.62 -12.97 -13.73
N ASP A 248 5.02 -12.37 -12.61
CA ASP A 248 5.99 -12.90 -11.67
C ASP A 248 5.33 -13.86 -10.66
N GLU A 249 6.13 -14.40 -9.74
CA GLU A 249 5.63 -15.26 -8.67
C GLU A 249 5.36 -14.44 -7.40
N PRO A 250 4.41 -14.86 -6.54
CA PRO A 250 4.31 -14.28 -5.21
C PRO A 250 5.52 -14.68 -4.36
N TRP A 251 6.28 -13.70 -3.88
CA TRP A 251 7.34 -13.92 -2.88
C TRP A 251 6.76 -14.42 -1.54
N ALA A 252 5.56 -13.96 -1.19
CA ALA A 252 4.79 -14.49 -0.06
C ALA A 252 3.30 -14.56 -0.38
N THR A 253 2.66 -15.62 0.13
CA THR A 253 1.20 -15.83 0.09
C THR A 253 0.67 -15.89 1.51
N LEU A 254 -0.20 -14.95 1.86
CA LEU A 254 -0.87 -14.89 3.14
C LEU A 254 -2.35 -15.22 2.93
N HIS A 255 -2.71 -16.47 3.20
CA HIS A 255 -4.12 -16.88 3.27
C HIS A 255 -4.50 -16.99 4.74
N TYR A 256 -5.55 -16.35 5.23
CA TYR A 256 -6.05 -16.55 6.59
C TYR A 256 -7.51 -16.12 6.73
N LYS A 257 -8.18 -16.68 7.75
CA LYS A 257 -9.47 -16.23 8.23
C LYS A 257 -9.29 -15.50 9.57
N ALA A 258 -9.85 -14.31 9.68
CA ALA A 258 -9.94 -13.57 10.93
C ALA A 258 -11.32 -13.82 11.54
N GLU A 259 -11.33 -14.20 12.81
CA GLU A 259 -12.54 -14.50 13.58
C GLU A 259 -12.60 -13.58 14.82
N GLY A 260 -13.79 -13.27 15.32
CA GLY A 260 -13.99 -12.44 16.51
C GLY A 260 -14.88 -11.23 16.23
N ALA A 261 -14.37 -10.03 16.49
CA ALA A 261 -15.18 -8.79 16.40
C ALA A 261 -15.59 -8.42 14.96
N ILE A 262 -14.85 -8.90 13.96
CA ILE A 262 -15.18 -8.83 12.53
C ILE A 262 -14.66 -10.11 11.88
N GLU A 263 -15.53 -10.80 11.16
CA GLU A 263 -15.20 -11.94 10.33
C GLU A 263 -14.83 -11.50 8.91
N TYR A 264 -13.63 -11.87 8.49
CA TYR A 264 -13.17 -11.70 7.12
C TYR A 264 -12.08 -12.70 6.76
N THR A 265 -11.95 -12.99 5.48
CA THR A 265 -10.87 -13.78 4.91
C THR A 265 -9.93 -12.87 4.13
N GLY A 266 -8.63 -12.99 4.40
CA GLY A 266 -7.58 -12.35 3.61
C GLY A 266 -6.85 -13.40 2.77
N LEU A 267 -6.78 -13.16 1.46
CA LEU A 267 -5.85 -13.86 0.57
C LEU A 267 -4.98 -12.82 -0.11
N LEU A 268 -3.82 -12.58 0.49
CA LEU A 268 -2.89 -11.52 0.13
C LEU A 268 -1.61 -12.10 -0.45
N PHE A 269 -0.99 -11.34 -1.33
CA PHE A 269 0.25 -11.70 -2.00
C PHE A 269 1.23 -10.52 -1.94
N ILE A 270 2.49 -10.85 -1.74
CA ILE A 270 3.61 -9.92 -1.93
C ILE A 270 4.30 -10.34 -3.24
N PRO A 271 4.34 -9.48 -4.26
CA PRO A 271 5.05 -9.78 -5.52
C PRO A 271 6.53 -10.10 -5.29
N SER A 272 7.16 -10.82 -6.20
CA SER A 272 8.63 -11.00 -6.19
C SER A 272 9.34 -9.93 -7.00
N GLN A 273 8.65 -9.26 -7.91
CA GLN A 273 9.19 -8.17 -8.71
C GLN A 273 8.62 -6.81 -8.30
N LYS A 274 9.47 -5.78 -8.44
CA LYS A 274 9.09 -4.39 -8.17
C LYS A 274 8.24 -3.85 -9.33
N PRO A 275 6.99 -3.40 -9.08
CA PRO A 275 6.23 -2.68 -10.10
C PRO A 275 6.91 -1.37 -10.47
N PHE A 276 6.88 -0.98 -11.75
CA PHE A 276 7.56 0.23 -12.25
C PHE A 276 7.12 1.52 -11.55
N ASP A 277 5.85 1.60 -11.19
CA ASP A 277 5.18 2.76 -10.62
C ASP A 277 5.16 2.73 -9.07
N ILE A 278 5.97 1.89 -8.40
CA ILE A 278 5.89 1.70 -6.93
C ILE A 278 6.18 2.96 -6.12
N PHE A 279 7.03 3.84 -6.66
CA PHE A 279 7.42 5.13 -6.07
C PHE A 279 6.61 6.31 -6.62
N HIS A 280 5.59 6.06 -7.46
CA HIS A 280 4.73 7.13 -7.95
C HIS A 280 3.91 7.67 -6.76
N PRO A 281 3.90 9.00 -6.49
CA PRO A 281 3.22 9.57 -5.32
C PRO A 281 1.73 9.23 -5.24
N ASP A 282 1.06 9.19 -6.40
CA ASP A 282 -0.38 8.87 -6.49
C ASP A 282 -0.69 7.37 -6.44
N ARG A 283 0.32 6.48 -6.31
CA ARG A 283 0.08 5.04 -6.33
C ARG A 283 -0.67 4.61 -5.08
N LYS A 284 -1.84 4.02 -5.30
CA LYS A 284 -2.69 3.45 -4.26
C LYS A 284 -2.41 1.96 -4.06
N GLN A 285 -2.93 1.43 -2.96
CA GLN A 285 -3.01 -0.01 -2.74
C GLN A 285 -4.01 -0.64 -3.75
N HIS A 286 -3.89 -1.93 -4.03
CA HIS A 286 -4.77 -2.65 -4.98
C HIS A 286 -5.32 -3.94 -4.39
N LEU A 287 -5.91 -3.85 -3.19
CA LEU A 287 -6.70 -4.93 -2.63
C LEU A 287 -8.15 -4.83 -3.12
N LYS A 288 -8.64 -5.95 -3.66
CA LYS A 288 -10.05 -6.10 -4.02
C LYS A 288 -10.85 -6.44 -2.77
N LEU A 289 -11.81 -5.59 -2.44
CA LEU A 289 -12.74 -5.81 -1.35
C LEU A 289 -13.96 -6.56 -1.86
N TYR A 290 -14.26 -7.66 -1.18
CA TYR A 290 -15.45 -8.46 -1.34
C TYR A 290 -16.26 -8.41 -0.05
N VAL A 291 -17.58 -8.51 -0.20
CA VAL A 291 -18.49 -8.75 0.91
C VAL A 291 -19.37 -9.92 0.53
N LYS A 292 -19.31 -10.99 1.31
CA LYS A 292 -20.02 -12.25 1.02
C LYS A 292 -19.73 -12.73 -0.42
N ARG A 293 -18.46 -12.71 -0.82
CA ARG A 293 -17.95 -13.11 -2.16
C ARG A 293 -18.42 -12.24 -3.33
N VAL A 294 -19.09 -11.12 -3.07
CA VAL A 294 -19.46 -10.15 -4.11
C VAL A 294 -18.43 -9.04 -4.17
N PHE A 295 -17.91 -8.76 -5.36
CA PHE A 295 -16.95 -7.68 -5.57
C PHE A 295 -17.61 -6.33 -5.25
N ILE A 296 -16.94 -5.54 -4.43
CA ILE A 296 -17.37 -4.20 -4.04
C ILE A 296 -16.52 -3.15 -4.73
N THR A 297 -15.21 -3.18 -4.51
CA THR A 297 -14.27 -2.19 -5.06
C THR A 297 -12.83 -2.68 -4.94
N ASP A 298 -11.96 -2.21 -5.82
CA ASP A 298 -10.51 -2.38 -5.77
C ASP A 298 -9.77 -1.07 -5.46
N THR A 299 -10.51 -0.01 -5.13
CA THR A 299 -9.99 1.35 -4.82
C THR A 299 -10.20 1.76 -3.35
N CYS A 300 -10.28 0.77 -2.45
CA CYS A 300 -10.48 1.03 -1.01
C CYS A 300 -9.18 1.34 -0.26
N ASP A 301 -8.68 2.57 -0.39
CA ASP A 301 -7.43 3.04 0.24
C ASP A 301 -7.39 2.88 1.77
N GLU A 302 -8.55 2.71 2.40
CA GLU A 302 -8.65 2.47 3.85
C GLU A 302 -8.21 1.07 4.28
N LEU A 303 -8.04 0.10 3.37
CA LEU A 303 -7.66 -1.27 3.73
C LEU A 303 -6.19 -1.42 4.11
N LEU A 304 -5.30 -0.65 3.47
CA LEU A 304 -3.87 -0.70 3.73
C LEU A 304 -3.26 0.70 3.74
N PRO A 305 -2.29 0.95 4.63
CA PRO A 305 -1.52 2.18 4.59
C PRO A 305 -0.64 2.27 3.33
N PRO A 306 -0.23 3.49 2.91
CA PRO A 306 0.61 3.70 1.73
C PRO A 306 1.93 2.92 1.75
N TYR A 307 2.59 2.78 2.89
CA TYR A 307 3.84 2.00 3.02
C TYR A 307 3.67 0.48 2.79
N LEU A 308 2.44 -0.02 2.61
CA LEU A 308 2.13 -1.42 2.22
C LEU A 308 1.49 -1.53 0.83
N ARG A 309 1.56 -0.49 -0.02
CA ARG A 309 0.94 -0.44 -1.37
C ARG A 309 1.46 -1.49 -2.37
N PHE A 310 2.53 -2.20 -2.03
CA PHE A 310 3.04 -3.34 -2.80
C PHE A 310 2.16 -4.60 -2.68
N VAL A 311 1.37 -4.73 -1.60
CA VAL A 311 0.54 -5.91 -1.38
C VAL A 311 -0.59 -5.99 -2.42
N ARG A 312 -0.91 -7.21 -2.83
CA ARG A 312 -1.98 -7.56 -3.80
C ARG A 312 -2.91 -8.59 -3.20
N GLY A 313 -4.09 -8.76 -3.80
CA GLY A 313 -5.00 -9.83 -3.44
C GLY A 313 -6.39 -9.33 -3.07
N ILE A 314 -7.06 -10.09 -2.21
CA ILE A 314 -8.46 -9.86 -1.87
C ILE A 314 -8.68 -9.88 -0.36
N VAL A 315 -9.73 -9.17 0.06
CA VAL A 315 -10.29 -9.22 1.41
C VAL A 315 -11.78 -9.48 1.26
N ASP A 316 -12.30 -10.57 1.82
CA ASP A 316 -13.73 -10.92 1.78
C ASP A 316 -14.32 -10.88 3.18
N SER A 317 -15.16 -9.88 3.47
CA SER A 317 -15.80 -9.72 4.77
C SER A 317 -17.21 -10.30 4.79
N GLN A 318 -17.58 -10.93 5.91
CA GLN A 318 -18.95 -11.39 6.14
C GLN A 318 -19.82 -10.34 6.86
N ASP A 319 -19.18 -9.41 7.56
CA ASP A 319 -19.81 -8.49 8.52
C ASP A 319 -19.89 -7.03 8.06
N LEU A 320 -19.20 -6.67 6.96
CA LEU A 320 -19.25 -5.29 6.48
C LEU A 320 -20.68 -4.92 6.05
N PRO A 321 -21.28 -3.87 6.65
CA PRO A 321 -22.59 -3.41 6.24
C PRO A 321 -22.46 -2.81 4.85
N LEU A 322 -23.18 -3.39 3.90
CA LEU A 322 -23.30 -2.84 2.57
C LEU A 322 -24.12 -1.55 2.66
N ASN A 323 -23.69 -0.50 1.98
CA ASN A 323 -24.57 0.65 1.73
C ASN A 323 -25.44 0.36 0.50
N ILE A 324 -26.44 1.21 0.26
CA ILE A 324 -27.43 1.00 -0.80
C ILE A 324 -26.78 0.96 -2.20
N SER A 325 -25.75 1.78 -2.45
CA SER A 325 -25.01 1.77 -3.72
C SER A 325 -23.98 0.63 -3.83
N ARG A 326 -23.64 0.01 -2.69
CA ARG A 326 -22.50 -0.90 -2.48
C ARG A 326 -21.14 -0.30 -2.87
N GLU A 327 -21.01 1.03 -3.02
CA GLU A 327 -19.80 1.68 -3.56
C GLU A 327 -19.06 2.57 -2.53
N MET A 328 -19.79 3.29 -1.66
CA MET A 328 -19.17 4.26 -0.73
C MET A 328 -18.88 3.71 0.69
N LEU A 329 -17.83 2.91 0.84
CA LEU A 329 -17.43 2.37 2.15
C LEU A 329 -16.55 3.30 3.00
N GLN A 330 -16.37 4.55 2.58
CA GLN A 330 -15.46 5.50 3.22
C GLN A 330 -15.85 5.80 4.67
N HIS A 331 -14.84 5.90 5.54
CA HIS A 331 -14.94 6.24 6.97
C HIS A 331 -15.68 5.21 7.85
N ASN A 332 -15.68 3.93 7.46
CA ASN A 332 -16.30 2.87 8.24
C ASN A 332 -15.36 2.38 9.37
N PRO A 333 -15.75 2.44 10.66
CA PRO A 333 -14.93 1.93 11.78
C PRO A 333 -14.55 0.45 11.65
N LEU A 334 -15.35 -0.34 10.93
CA LEU A 334 -15.06 -1.75 10.66
C LEU A 334 -13.89 -1.91 9.68
N LEU A 335 -13.77 -1.04 8.67
CA LEU A 335 -12.61 -1.04 7.77
C LEU A 335 -11.32 -0.70 8.51
N ALA A 336 -11.34 0.24 9.46
CA ALA A 336 -10.16 0.56 10.28
C ALA A 336 -9.68 -0.65 11.11
N LYS A 337 -10.60 -1.46 11.62
CA LYS A 337 -10.29 -2.72 12.33
C LYS A 337 -9.72 -3.77 11.36
N ILE A 338 -10.31 -3.91 10.17
CA ILE A 338 -9.78 -4.80 9.11
C ILE A 338 -8.35 -4.38 8.74
N ARG A 339 -8.10 -3.08 8.47
CA ARG A 339 -6.76 -2.52 8.20
C ARG A 339 -5.77 -2.86 9.30
N THR A 340 -6.15 -2.65 10.57
CA THR A 340 -5.29 -2.99 11.72
C THR A 340 -4.91 -4.47 11.71
N GLY A 341 -5.87 -5.36 11.43
CA GLY A 341 -5.63 -6.79 11.32
C GLY A 341 -4.76 -7.18 10.13
N LEU A 342 -4.99 -6.58 8.96
CA LEU A 342 -4.18 -6.77 7.74
C LEU A 342 -2.73 -6.36 7.99
N VAL A 343 -2.50 -5.14 8.47
CA VAL A 343 -1.16 -4.62 8.79
C VAL A 343 -0.44 -5.55 9.76
N LYS A 344 -1.10 -5.93 10.85
CA LYS A 344 -0.52 -6.86 11.84
C LYS A 344 -0.10 -8.18 11.20
N ARG A 345 -0.94 -8.76 10.33
CA ARG A 345 -0.64 -10.03 9.66
C ARG A 345 0.51 -9.90 8.67
N ILE A 346 0.54 -8.82 7.89
CA ILE A 346 1.62 -8.55 6.94
C ILE A 346 2.95 -8.38 7.67
N LEU A 347 3.02 -7.50 8.68
CA LEU A 347 4.25 -7.28 9.45
C LEU A 347 4.72 -8.54 10.19
N SER A 348 3.78 -9.35 10.72
CA SER A 348 4.12 -10.63 11.35
C SER A 348 4.74 -11.62 10.36
N GLU A 349 4.20 -11.72 9.14
CA GLU A 349 4.77 -12.60 8.11
C GLU A 349 6.13 -12.10 7.64
N LEU A 350 6.29 -10.77 7.46
CA LEU A 350 7.59 -10.17 7.14
C LEU A 350 8.60 -10.49 8.23
N LYS A 351 8.23 -10.38 9.52
CA LYS A 351 9.11 -10.71 10.65
C LYS A 351 9.54 -12.16 10.62
N LYS A 352 8.60 -13.09 10.44
CA LYS A 352 8.88 -14.51 10.32
C LYS A 352 9.85 -14.81 9.18
N LYS A 353 9.64 -14.19 8.01
CA LYS A 353 10.54 -14.31 6.84
C LYS A 353 11.91 -13.70 7.09
N ALA A 354 11.99 -12.63 7.88
CA ALA A 354 13.25 -11.96 8.20
C ALA A 354 14.10 -12.73 9.24
N GLU A 355 13.46 -13.59 10.04
CA GLU A 355 14.11 -14.47 11.03
C GLU A 355 14.49 -15.85 10.45
N ASP A 356 14.00 -16.17 9.26
CA ASP A 356 14.32 -17.41 8.54
C ASP A 356 15.72 -17.34 7.92
N ALA A 357 16.68 -18.05 8.52
CA ALA A 357 18.08 -18.02 8.11
C ALA A 357 18.33 -18.59 6.70
N ASP A 358 17.46 -19.50 6.24
CA ASP A 358 17.49 -20.07 4.89
C ASP A 358 16.54 -19.31 3.93
N GLY A 359 15.92 -18.23 4.41
CA GLY A 359 14.92 -17.44 3.71
C GLY A 359 15.51 -16.40 2.75
N ASP A 360 14.64 -15.89 1.86
CA ASP A 360 15.00 -14.90 0.85
C ASP A 360 14.50 -13.49 1.20
N TYR A 361 14.75 -13.05 2.44
CA TYR A 361 14.35 -11.71 2.89
C TYR A 361 15.11 -10.60 2.18
N ALA A 362 16.35 -10.86 1.75
CA ALA A 362 17.17 -9.91 1.01
C ALA A 362 16.51 -9.49 -0.33
N THR A 363 15.84 -10.41 -1.03
CA THR A 363 15.09 -10.08 -2.25
C THR A 363 13.89 -9.19 -1.94
N PHE A 364 13.13 -9.46 -0.88
CA PHE A 364 12.06 -8.56 -0.45
C PHE A 364 12.61 -7.16 -0.13
N TRP A 365 13.70 -7.10 0.64
CA TRP A 365 14.27 -5.84 1.08
C TRP A 365 14.78 -4.98 -0.08
N SER A 366 15.48 -5.58 -1.04
CA SER A 366 15.95 -4.85 -2.23
C SER A 366 14.81 -4.36 -3.12
N THR A 367 13.64 -5.00 -3.05
CA THR A 367 12.46 -4.70 -3.88
C THR A 367 11.54 -3.66 -3.24
N PHE A 368 11.27 -3.79 -1.93
CA PHE A 368 10.24 -3.01 -1.23
C PHE A 368 10.74 -2.32 0.04
N GLY A 369 12.01 -2.49 0.45
CA GLY A 369 12.55 -1.94 1.69
C GLY A 369 12.37 -0.43 1.79
N ALA A 370 12.68 0.32 0.73
CA ALA A 370 12.49 1.76 0.67
C ALA A 370 11.03 2.20 0.91
N VAL A 371 10.07 1.44 0.38
CA VAL A 371 8.63 1.72 0.56
C VAL A 371 8.18 1.36 1.97
N LEU A 372 8.65 0.22 2.52
CA LEU A 372 8.35 -0.19 3.88
C LEU A 372 8.89 0.82 4.91
N LYS A 373 10.07 1.40 4.66
CA LYS A 373 10.68 2.44 5.50
C LYS A 373 9.81 3.70 5.63
N GLU A 374 8.97 4.03 4.67
CA GLU A 374 8.04 5.17 4.78
C GLU A 374 7.12 5.04 6.01
N GLY A 375 6.79 3.80 6.38
CA GLY A 375 6.03 3.50 7.59
C GLY A 375 6.71 3.94 8.89
N LEU A 376 8.04 4.13 8.92
CA LEU A 376 8.76 4.68 10.08
C LEU A 376 8.35 6.12 10.41
N TYR A 377 7.89 6.87 9.40
CA TYR A 377 7.45 8.25 9.54
C TYR A 377 5.91 8.36 9.57
N GLU A 378 5.21 7.47 8.87
CA GLU A 378 3.74 7.50 8.74
C GLU A 378 2.97 6.75 9.86
N ASP A 379 3.51 5.64 10.38
CA ASP A 379 2.82 4.78 11.37
C ASP A 379 3.53 4.82 12.74
N PHE A 380 3.20 5.84 13.53
CA PHE A 380 3.78 6.03 14.86
C PHE A 380 3.53 4.88 15.84
N GLU A 381 2.43 4.13 15.66
CA GLU A 381 2.08 3.01 16.54
C GLU A 381 2.98 1.80 16.27
N ARG A 382 3.35 1.57 15.00
CA ARG A 382 4.10 0.39 14.56
C ARG A 382 5.54 0.67 14.15
N LYS A 383 6.02 1.91 14.25
CA LYS A 383 7.38 2.30 13.85
C LYS A 383 8.47 1.40 14.43
N SER A 384 8.34 0.93 15.68
CA SER A 384 9.31 0.01 16.29
C SER A 384 9.32 -1.36 15.61
N GLU A 385 8.15 -1.92 15.29
CA GLU A 385 8.04 -3.20 14.56
C GLU A 385 8.60 -3.07 13.14
N ILE A 386 8.34 -1.95 12.48
CA ILE A 386 8.85 -1.67 11.13
C ILE A 386 10.37 -1.49 11.15
N LEU A 387 10.91 -0.83 12.19
CA LEU A 387 12.35 -0.62 12.34
C LEU A 387 13.11 -1.94 12.51
N ASP A 388 12.54 -2.91 13.23
CA ASP A 388 13.12 -4.26 13.38
C ASP A 388 13.20 -5.02 12.05
N LEU A 389 12.28 -4.73 11.11
CA LEU A 389 12.28 -5.29 9.76
C LEU A 389 13.32 -4.64 8.84
N CYS A 390 13.79 -3.43 9.17
CA CYS A 390 14.68 -2.70 8.30
C CYS A 390 16.07 -3.36 8.18
N ARG A 391 16.69 -3.22 7.00
CA ARG A 391 18.08 -3.61 6.75
C ARG A 391 18.87 -2.44 6.19
N PHE A 392 20.10 -2.28 6.65
CA PHE A 392 20.93 -1.11 6.36
C PHE A 392 22.30 -1.55 5.88
N ALA A 393 22.78 -0.94 4.80
CA ALA A 393 24.18 -1.05 4.42
C ALA A 393 25.05 -0.41 5.51
N THR A 394 26.27 -0.92 5.71
CA THR A 394 27.19 -0.38 6.71
C THR A 394 28.61 -0.28 6.17
N THR A 395 29.49 0.36 6.92
CA THR A 395 30.92 0.44 6.61
C THR A 395 31.67 -0.89 6.72
N VAL A 396 31.06 -1.94 7.31
CA VAL A 396 31.72 -3.22 7.61
C VAL A 396 31.15 -4.37 6.78
N SER A 397 29.89 -4.30 6.39
CA SER A 397 29.16 -5.40 5.73
C SER A 397 28.83 -5.06 4.29
N ASP A 398 29.11 -5.99 3.37
CA ASP A 398 28.67 -5.90 1.97
C ASP A 398 27.16 -6.16 1.83
N GLU A 399 26.59 -6.93 2.76
CA GLU A 399 25.15 -7.20 2.82
C GLU A 399 24.46 -6.31 3.88
N PRO A 400 23.23 -5.82 3.60
CA PRO A 400 22.46 -5.03 4.56
C PRO A 400 22.14 -5.80 5.85
N ILE A 401 22.34 -5.19 7.01
CA ILE A 401 22.10 -5.79 8.33
C ILE A 401 20.96 -5.13 9.09
N SER A 402 20.42 -5.83 10.10
CA SER A 402 19.45 -5.24 11.03
C SER A 402 20.11 -4.31 12.05
N LEU A 403 19.34 -3.41 12.67
CA LEU A 403 19.84 -2.62 13.80
C LEU A 403 20.20 -3.48 15.02
N ALA A 404 19.51 -4.60 15.24
CA ALA A 404 19.89 -5.55 16.29
C ALA A 404 21.31 -6.12 16.06
N THR A 405 21.63 -6.43 14.81
CA THR A 405 22.98 -6.87 14.41
C THR A 405 24.02 -5.78 14.59
N TYR A 406 23.67 -4.52 14.28
CA TYR A 406 24.56 -3.38 14.56
C TYR A 406 24.83 -3.25 16.07
N VAL A 407 23.78 -3.26 16.90
CA VAL A 407 23.89 -3.11 18.36
C VAL A 407 24.73 -4.22 18.97
N SER A 408 24.59 -5.47 18.51
CA SER A 408 25.40 -6.58 19.01
C SER A 408 26.89 -6.49 18.65
N ARG A 409 27.24 -5.64 17.67
CA ARG A 409 28.62 -5.37 17.22
C ARG A 409 29.20 -4.07 17.76
N MET A 410 28.42 -3.30 18.53
CA MET A 410 28.88 -2.05 19.13
C MET A 410 30.12 -2.26 20.02
N LYS A 411 31.04 -1.29 19.97
CA LYS A 411 32.28 -1.34 20.75
C LYS A 411 32.06 -0.96 22.21
N GLU A 412 32.97 -1.37 23.09
CA GLU A 412 32.98 -0.91 24.48
C GLU A 412 33.15 0.61 24.53
N GLY A 413 32.28 1.30 25.27
CA GLY A 413 32.22 2.76 25.33
C GLY A 413 31.43 3.42 24.18
N GLN A 414 30.93 2.64 23.21
CA GLN A 414 30.05 3.17 22.17
C GLN A 414 28.62 3.34 22.72
N GLU A 415 28.15 4.58 22.76
CA GLU A 415 26.82 4.92 23.30
C GLU A 415 25.77 5.18 22.21
N ALA A 416 26.17 5.42 20.96
CA ALA A 416 25.28 5.80 19.87
C ALA A 416 25.39 4.88 18.65
N ILE A 417 24.32 4.84 17.87
CA ILE A 417 24.29 4.27 16.51
C ILE A 417 24.65 5.40 15.55
N TYR A 418 25.75 5.23 14.82
CA TYR A 418 26.24 6.24 13.90
C TYR A 418 25.66 6.07 12.50
N THR A 419 25.24 7.17 11.88
CA THR A 419 24.66 7.18 10.54
C THR A 419 25.33 8.20 9.64
N ILE A 420 25.31 7.96 8.34
CA ILE A 420 25.60 8.94 7.30
C ILE A 420 24.60 8.76 6.17
N SER A 421 24.17 9.86 5.57
CA SER A 421 23.19 9.84 4.48
C SER A 421 23.70 10.54 3.23
N GLY A 422 23.29 10.04 2.07
CA GLY A 422 23.71 10.53 0.75
C GLY A 422 23.06 9.75 -0.39
N ASP A 423 23.43 10.03 -1.64
CA ASP A 423 22.77 9.40 -2.79
C ASP A 423 23.37 8.03 -3.18
N ASP A 424 24.61 7.74 -2.76
CA ASP A 424 25.38 6.60 -3.26
C ASP A 424 26.27 6.00 -2.16
N ILE A 425 26.21 4.68 -2.02
CA ILE A 425 26.95 3.93 -1.00
C ILE A 425 28.47 4.10 -1.18
N GLU A 426 28.96 4.06 -2.41
CA GLU A 426 30.40 4.10 -2.70
C GLU A 426 30.99 5.50 -2.51
N ALA A 427 30.20 6.55 -2.77
CA ALA A 427 30.53 7.92 -2.42
C ALA A 427 30.55 8.10 -0.89
N LEU A 428 29.53 7.58 -0.19
CA LEU A 428 29.46 7.66 1.27
C LEU A 428 30.66 7.00 1.94
N LYS A 429 31.08 5.80 1.51
CA LYS A 429 32.26 5.11 2.06
C LYS A 429 33.56 5.92 1.95
N LYS A 430 33.63 6.91 1.06
CA LYS A 430 34.80 7.79 0.85
C LYS A 430 34.68 9.14 1.55
N SER A 431 33.63 9.34 2.35
CA SER A 431 33.42 10.57 3.10
C SER A 431 34.50 10.78 4.17
N PRO A 432 35.12 11.98 4.25
CA PRO A 432 36.07 12.33 5.30
C PRO A 432 35.50 12.17 6.72
N GLN A 433 34.19 12.37 6.89
CA GLN A 433 33.50 12.26 8.17
C GLN A 433 33.49 10.84 8.73
N LEU A 434 33.76 9.82 7.90
CA LEU A 434 33.84 8.42 8.32
C LEU A 434 35.23 7.98 8.75
N GLU A 435 36.30 8.69 8.35
CA GLU A 435 37.68 8.20 8.47
C GLU A 435 38.03 7.76 9.91
N GLY A 436 37.74 8.62 10.89
CA GLY A 436 38.03 8.36 12.31
C GLY A 436 37.18 7.25 12.90
N PHE A 437 35.94 7.09 12.43
CA PHE A 437 35.04 6.00 12.83
C PHE A 437 35.58 4.66 12.31
N ILE A 438 35.90 4.59 11.02
CA ILE A 438 36.49 3.41 10.38
C ILE A 438 37.82 3.04 11.03
N ALA A 439 38.70 4.03 11.27
CA ALA A 439 40.00 3.80 11.91
C ALA A 439 39.89 3.27 13.35
N LYS A 440 38.81 3.60 14.08
CA LYS A 440 38.52 3.02 15.41
C LYS A 440 37.69 1.74 15.33
N GLY A 441 37.36 1.25 14.13
CA GLY A 441 36.53 0.07 13.92
C GLY A 441 35.07 0.26 14.33
N ILE A 442 34.59 1.51 14.35
CA ILE A 442 33.21 1.86 14.66
C ILE A 442 32.39 1.71 13.37
N GLU A 443 31.39 0.85 13.43
CA GLU A 443 30.47 0.62 12.32
C GLU A 443 29.55 1.85 12.14
N VAL A 444 29.30 2.26 10.89
CA VAL A 444 28.40 3.37 10.56
C VAL A 444 27.36 2.90 9.53
N LEU A 445 26.09 3.24 9.75
CA LEU A 445 25.01 2.96 8.81
C LEU A 445 25.09 3.90 7.60
N LEU A 446 25.00 3.33 6.40
CA LEU A 446 25.01 4.05 5.14
C LEU A 446 23.58 4.14 4.62
N LEU A 447 23.03 5.34 4.66
CA LEU A 447 21.62 5.62 4.38
C LEU A 447 21.48 6.30 3.02
N THR A 448 20.67 5.72 2.13
CA THR A 448 20.59 6.17 0.72
C THR A 448 19.18 6.30 0.16
N ASP A 449 18.17 5.86 0.90
CA ASP A 449 16.79 6.04 0.48
C ASP A 449 16.33 7.47 0.81
N PRO A 450 15.45 8.10 0.00
CA PRO A 450 14.96 9.46 0.28
C PRO A 450 14.33 9.64 1.67
N ILE A 451 13.66 8.59 2.18
CA ILE A 451 13.06 8.59 3.52
C ILE A 451 14.11 8.61 4.64
N ASP A 452 15.35 8.22 4.36
CA ASP A 452 16.42 8.13 5.34
C ASP A 452 16.87 9.48 5.91
N GLU A 453 16.49 10.60 5.28
CA GLU A 453 16.72 11.94 5.85
C GLU A 453 15.79 12.27 7.02
N PHE A 454 14.64 11.59 7.10
CA PHE A 454 13.54 12.00 7.97
C PHE A 454 13.39 11.08 9.17
N TRP A 455 13.43 9.76 8.96
CA TRP A 455 13.14 8.82 10.04
C TRP A 455 14.18 8.82 11.19
N PRO A 456 15.50 9.08 10.99
CA PRO A 456 16.44 9.10 12.12
C PRO A 456 16.14 10.23 13.11
N ASN A 457 15.53 11.32 12.64
CA ASN A 457 15.09 12.42 13.51
C ASN A 457 13.76 12.10 14.20
N ALA A 458 12.90 11.30 13.58
CA ALA A 458 11.63 10.84 14.16
C ALA A 458 11.78 9.70 15.17
N ILE A 459 12.85 8.91 15.03
CA ILE A 459 13.21 7.78 15.89
C ILE A 459 14.52 8.13 16.59
N THR A 460 14.42 8.74 17.76
CA THR A 460 15.58 9.29 18.48
C THR A 460 16.49 8.23 19.08
N ALA A 461 15.99 7.00 19.32
CA ALA A 461 16.78 5.90 19.86
C ALA A 461 16.26 4.52 19.46
N TYR A 462 17.16 3.54 19.40
CA TYR A 462 16.87 2.12 19.26
C TYR A 462 17.56 1.34 20.39
N GLN A 463 16.82 0.55 21.16
CA GLN A 463 17.32 -0.13 22.37
C GLN A 463 18.11 0.83 23.30
N GLU A 464 17.54 2.01 23.55
CA GLU A 464 18.14 3.10 24.36
C GLU A 464 19.41 3.73 23.75
N LYS A 465 19.85 3.30 22.56
CA LYS A 465 21.00 3.88 21.85
C LYS A 465 20.53 5.00 20.92
N PRO A 466 20.92 6.27 21.15
CA PRO A 466 20.56 7.35 20.26
C PRO A 466 21.17 7.18 18.86
N LEU A 467 20.45 7.64 17.84
CA LEU A 467 20.98 7.75 16.49
C LEU A 467 21.70 9.09 16.32
N ARG A 468 22.91 9.08 15.77
CA ARG A 468 23.72 10.28 15.56
C ARG A 468 24.33 10.29 14.17
N ALA A 469 24.08 11.37 13.43
CA ALA A 469 24.72 11.60 12.15
C ALA A 469 26.21 11.94 12.35
N VAL A 470 27.10 11.26 11.63
CA VAL A 470 28.55 11.56 11.65
C VAL A 470 28.89 12.90 11.00
N THR A 471 27.92 13.54 10.34
CA THR A 471 28.04 14.87 9.70
C THR A 471 27.53 16.01 10.58
N GLN A 472 27.12 15.72 11.82
CA GLN A 472 26.59 16.71 12.78
C GLN A 472 27.35 16.70 14.11
N GLY A 473 27.41 17.87 14.76
CA GLY A 473 27.98 18.02 16.10
C GLY A 473 29.46 17.67 16.17
N ALA A 474 30.03 17.63 17.37
CA ALA A 474 31.38 17.12 17.60
C ALA A 474 31.36 15.59 17.76
N ALA A 475 32.26 14.88 17.08
CA ALA A 475 32.44 13.45 17.27
C ALA A 475 33.49 13.22 18.36
N ASP A 476 33.05 13.10 19.62
CA ASP A 476 33.93 12.61 20.69
C ASP A 476 34.09 11.09 20.57
N LEU A 477 35.21 10.67 19.98
CA LEU A 477 35.57 9.26 19.82
C LEU A 477 36.56 8.78 20.88
N SER A 478 36.84 9.60 21.89
CA SER A 478 37.85 9.31 22.92
C SER A 478 37.40 8.22 23.89
N ALA A 479 36.10 8.16 24.18
CA ALA A 479 35.50 7.17 25.08
C ALA A 479 35.41 5.75 24.48
N ILE A 480 35.57 5.62 23.16
CA ILE A 480 35.44 4.34 22.45
C ILE A 480 36.82 3.70 22.33
N LYS A 481 36.98 2.52 22.93
CA LYS A 481 38.21 1.72 22.77
C LYS A 481 38.34 1.29 21.31
N GLY A 482 39.34 1.83 20.62
CA GLY A 482 39.66 1.44 19.25
C GLY A 482 40.29 0.04 19.18
N ALA A 483 40.60 -0.42 17.97
CA ALA A 483 41.43 -1.61 17.78
C ALA A 483 42.80 -1.41 18.47
N GLU A 484 43.31 -2.45 19.15
CA GLU A 484 44.62 -2.41 19.81
C GLU A 484 45.71 -1.92 18.81
N GLY A 485 46.43 -0.84 19.17
CA GLY A 485 47.49 -0.23 18.34
C GLY A 485 47.07 0.89 17.37
N ALA A 486 45.77 1.20 17.24
CA ALA A 486 45.29 2.25 16.32
C ALA A 486 45.64 3.69 16.74
N GLU A 487 45.93 3.93 18.03
CA GLU A 487 46.38 5.24 18.54
C GLU A 487 47.90 5.41 18.53
N GLU A 488 48.68 4.32 18.65
CA GLU A 488 50.15 4.36 18.69
C GLU A 488 50.80 4.69 17.33
N THR A 489 50.06 4.51 16.24
CA THR A 489 50.54 4.72 14.86
C THR A 489 50.15 6.08 14.27
N ARG A 490 49.37 6.91 14.97
CA ARG A 490 48.91 8.21 14.46
C ARG A 490 50.02 9.27 14.57
N PRO A 491 50.25 10.09 13.53
CA PRO A 491 51.22 11.20 13.58
C PRO A 491 50.90 12.16 14.73
N GLU A 492 51.90 12.68 15.43
CA GLU A 492 51.68 13.68 16.49
C GLU A 492 50.88 14.89 15.95
N PRO A 493 49.91 15.41 16.73
CA PRO A 493 49.18 16.60 16.35
C PRO A 493 50.10 17.82 16.37
N ALA A 494 49.74 18.87 15.64
CA ALA A 494 50.39 20.17 15.77
C ALA A 494 50.35 20.67 17.22
N ALA A 495 51.33 21.49 17.61
CA ALA A 495 51.35 22.11 18.93
C ALA A 495 50.08 22.93 19.17
N GLY A 496 49.52 22.88 20.39
CA GLY A 496 48.21 23.48 20.68
C GLY A 496 48.14 24.99 20.42
N ASP A 497 49.23 25.71 20.66
CA ASP A 497 49.33 27.15 20.40
C ASP A 497 49.44 27.48 18.90
N ALA A 498 50.19 26.67 18.14
CA ALA A 498 50.29 26.76 16.69
C ALA A 498 48.94 26.47 16.02
N MET A 499 48.24 25.44 16.49
CA MET A 499 46.89 25.09 16.02
C MET A 499 45.87 26.20 16.32
N ALA A 500 45.89 26.76 17.53
CA ALA A 500 45.03 27.89 17.89
C ALA A 500 45.27 29.11 16.98
N SER A 501 46.52 29.38 16.64
CA SER A 501 46.90 30.46 15.71
C SER A 501 46.36 30.23 14.31
N LEU A 502 46.45 29.01 13.78
CA LEU A 502 45.88 28.63 12.49
C LEU A 502 44.36 28.76 12.48
N ILE A 503 43.68 28.23 13.50
CA ILE A 503 42.22 28.33 13.63
C ILE A 503 41.79 29.80 13.61
N ALA A 504 42.46 30.67 14.36
CA ALA A 504 42.17 32.10 14.37
C ALA A 504 42.36 32.76 13.00
N ALA A 505 43.45 32.43 12.29
CA ALA A 505 43.71 32.94 10.95
C ALA A 505 42.65 32.48 9.93
N VAL A 506 42.23 31.21 9.98
CA VAL A 506 41.19 30.66 9.10
C VAL A 506 39.83 31.30 9.39
N LYS A 507 39.47 31.48 10.68
CA LYS A 507 38.24 32.20 11.08
C LYS A 507 38.22 33.63 10.53
N LEU A 508 39.33 34.35 10.66
CA LEU A 508 39.45 35.71 10.16
C LEU A 508 39.28 35.79 8.64
N ALA A 509 39.86 34.84 7.90
CA ALA A 509 39.81 34.81 6.44
C ALA A 509 38.43 34.43 5.87
N LEU A 510 37.71 33.52 6.55
CA LEU A 510 36.41 33.01 6.09
C LEU A 510 35.22 33.82 6.62
N GLY A 511 35.36 34.48 7.77
CA GLY A 511 34.32 35.33 8.35
C GLY A 511 32.98 34.59 8.46
N GLU A 512 31.90 35.21 7.97
CA GLU A 512 30.53 34.70 8.03
C GLU A 512 30.26 33.49 7.11
N GLN A 513 31.24 33.04 6.31
CA GLN A 513 31.08 31.87 5.44
C GLN A 513 31.07 30.55 6.22
N VAL A 514 31.64 30.56 7.42
CA VAL A 514 31.67 29.42 8.35
C VAL A 514 31.05 29.85 9.67
N LYS A 515 30.40 28.90 10.34
CA LYS A 515 29.82 29.12 11.67
C LYS A 515 30.90 29.06 12.74
N ASP A 516 31.83 28.12 12.58
CA ASP A 516 32.99 27.96 13.43
C ASP A 516 34.13 27.23 12.68
N VAL A 517 35.33 27.25 13.25
CA VAL A 517 36.48 26.47 12.80
C VAL A 517 37.09 25.79 14.02
N ARG A 518 37.27 24.47 13.99
CA ARG A 518 37.79 23.71 15.13
C ARG A 518 38.63 22.50 14.71
N SER A 519 39.46 22.02 15.62
CA SER A 519 40.17 20.75 15.45
C SER A 519 39.20 19.58 15.45
N SER A 520 39.57 18.50 14.75
CA SER A 520 38.75 17.29 14.65
C SER A 520 39.55 16.02 14.93
N ASP A 521 38.94 15.14 15.74
CA ASP A 521 39.43 13.79 15.98
C ASP A 521 38.84 12.76 15.01
N ARG A 522 37.88 13.17 14.16
CA ARG A 522 37.22 12.32 13.17
C ARG A 522 37.98 12.20 11.85
N LEU A 523 38.99 13.04 11.63
CA LEU A 523 39.79 13.05 10.41
C LEU A 523 41.10 12.28 10.58
N ILE A 524 41.51 11.55 9.55
CA ILE A 524 42.74 10.75 9.50
C ILE A 524 43.62 11.21 8.34
N ASP A 525 43.12 11.03 7.12
CA ASP A 525 43.86 11.31 5.89
C ASP A 525 43.45 12.66 5.30
N SER A 526 42.20 13.08 5.51
CA SER A 526 41.71 14.36 4.99
C SER A 526 42.21 15.54 5.83
N PRO A 527 42.58 16.67 5.21
CA PRO A 527 43.02 17.87 5.93
C PRO A 527 41.87 18.59 6.63
N VAL A 528 40.67 18.56 6.03
CA VAL A 528 39.48 19.28 6.49
C VAL A 528 38.19 18.57 6.09
N CYS A 529 37.09 18.84 6.80
CA CYS A 529 35.73 18.50 6.38
C CYS A 529 34.71 19.54 6.87
N LEU A 530 33.47 19.46 6.36
CA LEU A 530 32.36 20.27 6.83
C LEU A 530 31.41 19.45 7.69
N VAL A 531 30.93 20.06 8.77
CA VAL A 531 29.88 19.48 9.61
C VAL A 531 28.81 20.51 9.93
N ALA A 532 27.58 20.04 10.12
CA ALA A 532 26.50 20.82 10.71
C ALA A 532 26.70 20.90 12.23
N ASP A 533 26.24 21.99 12.83
CA ASP A 533 26.22 22.10 14.28
C ASP A 533 25.14 21.19 14.88
N GLU A 534 25.19 20.98 16.18
CA GLU A 534 24.15 20.21 16.87
C GLU A 534 22.79 20.91 16.77
N GLY A 535 21.77 20.19 16.28
CA GLY A 535 20.43 20.74 16.02
C GLY A 535 20.24 21.45 14.68
N ASP A 536 21.31 21.70 13.91
CA ASP A 536 21.21 22.26 12.57
C ASP A 536 20.78 21.18 11.55
N VAL A 537 20.12 21.61 10.47
CA VAL A 537 19.77 20.73 9.33
C VAL A 537 21.03 20.07 8.77
N GLY A 538 21.00 18.74 8.60
CA GLY A 538 22.09 17.95 8.04
C GLY A 538 22.49 18.40 6.63
N LEU A 539 23.72 18.08 6.22
CA LEU A 539 24.27 18.51 4.94
C LEU A 539 23.47 17.96 3.76
N HIS A 540 23.10 16.68 3.82
CA HIS A 540 22.38 16.02 2.74
C HIS A 540 20.95 16.56 2.58
N LEU A 541 20.18 16.65 3.66
CA LEU A 541 18.85 17.28 3.66
C LEU A 541 18.88 18.73 3.15
N GLU A 542 19.84 19.56 3.57
CA GLU A 542 19.95 20.94 3.06
C GLU A 542 20.12 20.94 1.53
N ARG A 543 20.97 20.04 1.01
CA ARG A 543 21.20 19.91 -0.44
C ARG A 543 19.92 19.52 -1.18
N LEU A 544 19.16 18.55 -0.67
CA LEU A 544 17.88 18.13 -1.24
C LEU A 544 16.86 19.29 -1.24
N LEU A 545 16.70 19.99 -0.12
CA LEU A 545 15.79 21.14 -0.02
C LEU A 545 16.15 22.25 -1.03
N ARG A 546 17.44 22.49 -1.26
CA ARG A 546 17.91 23.47 -2.26
C ARG A 546 17.62 23.02 -3.69
N GLN A 547 17.83 21.74 -4.02
CA GLN A 547 17.50 21.20 -5.34
C GLN A 547 16.00 21.35 -5.66
N HIS A 548 15.15 21.23 -4.64
CA HIS A 548 13.70 21.43 -4.74
C HIS A 548 13.24 22.90 -4.56
N GLN A 549 14.17 23.86 -4.51
CA GLN A 549 13.88 25.30 -4.32
C GLN A 549 13.09 25.63 -3.04
N GLN A 550 13.18 24.77 -2.01
CA GLN A 550 12.55 24.95 -0.71
C GLN A 550 13.46 25.66 0.31
N ALA A 551 14.74 25.83 -0.01
CA ALA A 551 15.70 26.59 0.77
C ALA A 551 16.51 27.54 -0.12
N ASN A 552 16.49 28.85 0.21
CA ASN A 552 17.11 29.91 -0.61
C ASN A 552 18.52 30.31 -0.17
N GLN A 553 18.90 30.02 1.07
CA GLN A 553 20.18 30.45 1.64
C GLN A 553 20.92 29.26 2.24
N ARG A 554 22.24 29.27 2.07
CA ARG A 554 23.13 28.24 2.60
C ARG A 554 23.49 28.57 4.04
N ALA A 555 23.22 27.65 4.96
CA ALA A 555 23.60 27.84 6.34
C ALA A 555 25.13 27.74 6.47
N PRO A 556 25.78 28.67 7.19
CA PRO A 556 27.21 28.55 7.47
C PRO A 556 27.48 27.26 8.26
N ARG A 557 28.51 26.51 7.86
CA ARG A 557 28.87 25.22 8.45
C ARG A 557 30.12 25.34 9.31
N ILE A 558 30.39 24.33 10.14
CA ILE A 558 31.63 24.26 10.92
C ILE A 558 32.70 23.61 10.04
N LEU A 559 33.83 24.30 9.87
CA LEU A 559 35.01 23.75 9.20
C LEU A 559 35.87 23.02 10.24
N GLU A 560 35.93 21.70 10.11
CA GLU A 560 36.76 20.87 10.96
C GLU A 560 38.15 20.67 10.31
N ILE A 561 39.21 20.80 11.11
CA ILE A 561 40.60 20.74 10.67
C ILE A 561 41.29 19.54 11.33
N ASN A 562 42.02 18.75 10.54
CA ASN A 562 42.79 17.60 11.02
C ASN A 562 44.15 18.06 11.60
N PRO A 563 44.35 18.03 12.93
CA PRO A 563 45.57 18.54 13.54
C PRO A 563 46.81 17.68 13.24
N ARG A 564 46.62 16.47 12.72
CA ARG A 564 47.69 15.48 12.45
C ARG A 564 48.08 15.44 10.97
N HIS A 565 47.28 16.03 10.08
CA HIS A 565 47.56 16.02 8.65
C HIS A 565 48.84 16.83 8.32
N PRO A 566 49.76 16.32 7.47
CA PRO A 566 51.04 16.99 7.20
C PRO A 566 50.92 18.43 6.69
N LEU A 567 49.93 18.70 5.82
CA LEU A 567 49.65 20.07 5.35
C LEU A 567 49.26 20.97 6.51
N ILE A 568 48.33 20.51 7.35
CA ILE A 568 47.80 21.32 8.46
C ILE A 568 48.91 21.62 9.48
N ARG A 569 49.76 20.65 9.80
CA ARG A 569 50.90 20.86 10.71
C ARG A 569 51.85 21.94 10.20
N ARG A 570 52.16 21.95 8.89
CA ARG A 570 52.98 22.99 8.28
C ARG A 570 52.31 24.36 8.34
N LEU A 571 51.01 24.42 8.02
CA LEU A 571 50.24 25.66 8.10
C LEU A 571 50.12 26.19 9.54
N ALA A 572 50.05 25.29 10.52
CA ALA A 572 50.00 25.65 11.94
C ALA A 572 51.31 26.31 12.40
N GLU A 573 52.46 25.80 11.98
CA GLU A 573 53.74 26.45 12.27
C GLU A 573 53.89 27.79 11.53
N GLU A 574 53.45 27.87 10.26
CA GLU A 574 53.47 29.14 9.51
C GLU A 574 52.57 30.20 10.16
N ALA A 575 51.46 29.79 10.78
CA ALA A 575 50.52 30.68 11.46
C ALA A 575 51.13 31.45 12.64
N LYS A 576 52.30 31.02 13.17
CA LYS A 576 53.00 31.72 14.26
C LYS A 576 53.82 32.92 13.80
N ALA A 577 54.07 33.06 12.49
CA ALA A 577 54.89 34.13 11.96
C ALA A 577 54.11 35.44 11.82
N ASP A 578 54.81 36.57 11.91
CA ASP A 578 54.19 37.89 11.68
C ASP A 578 53.59 37.98 10.26
N GLY A 579 52.41 38.60 10.16
CA GLY A 579 51.66 38.71 8.89
C GLY A 579 51.17 37.37 8.32
N ALA A 580 51.12 36.30 9.12
CA ALA A 580 50.64 34.99 8.66
C ALA A 580 49.16 35.00 8.23
N ALA A 581 48.31 35.80 8.88
CA ALA A 581 46.88 35.88 8.54
C ALA A 581 46.65 36.26 7.06
N ASP A 582 47.36 37.26 6.55
CA ASP A 582 47.26 37.68 5.15
C ASP A 582 47.82 36.63 4.19
N ARG A 583 48.91 35.95 4.59
CA ARG A 583 49.55 34.90 3.78
C ARG A 583 48.69 33.64 3.69
N LEU A 584 47.99 33.30 4.77
CA LEU A 584 47.16 32.10 4.89
C LEU A 584 45.73 32.31 4.35
N ALA A 585 45.33 33.55 4.05
CA ALA A 585 43.97 33.85 3.59
C ALA A 585 43.55 33.03 2.36
N ASP A 586 44.38 33.00 1.30
CA ASP A 586 44.08 32.21 0.10
C ASP A 586 44.04 30.71 0.40
N THR A 587 44.92 30.22 1.28
CA THR A 587 44.96 28.82 1.71
C THR A 587 43.72 28.43 2.51
N ALA A 588 43.24 29.29 3.41
CA ALA A 588 42.01 29.07 4.17
C ALA A 588 40.81 28.90 3.23
N TRP A 589 40.70 29.75 2.20
CA TRP A 589 39.68 29.62 1.17
C TRP A 589 39.82 28.34 0.35
N LEU A 590 41.04 27.95 -0.02
CA LEU A 590 41.27 26.70 -0.75
C LEU A 590 40.91 25.46 0.07
N LEU A 591 41.24 25.43 1.36
CA LEU A 591 40.82 24.35 2.27
C LEU A 591 39.29 24.30 2.37
N PHE A 592 38.65 25.46 2.52
CA PHE A 592 37.19 25.52 2.59
C PHE A 592 36.52 25.05 1.30
N ASP A 593 36.97 25.53 0.14
CA ASP A 593 36.45 25.13 -1.16
C ASP A 593 36.75 23.65 -1.44
N GLN A 594 37.90 23.11 -1.01
CA GLN A 594 38.19 21.67 -1.06
C GLN A 594 37.16 20.88 -0.26
N ALA A 595 36.86 21.28 0.99
CA ALA A 595 35.87 20.60 1.80
C ALA A 595 34.49 20.60 1.11
N ARG A 596 34.08 21.73 0.53
CA ARG A 596 32.84 21.84 -0.25
C ARG A 596 32.78 20.88 -1.43
N ILE A 597 33.87 20.76 -2.19
CA ILE A 597 33.94 19.84 -3.34
C ILE A 597 33.75 18.40 -2.86
N VAL A 598 34.40 18.02 -1.76
CA VAL A 598 34.31 16.67 -1.22
C VAL A 598 32.89 16.35 -0.73
N GLU A 599 32.17 17.32 -0.17
CA GLU A 599 30.74 17.20 0.15
C GLU A 599 29.81 17.17 -1.09
N GLY A 600 30.37 17.21 -2.30
CA GLY A 600 29.60 17.24 -3.54
C GLY A 600 28.87 18.56 -3.76
N GLU A 601 29.33 19.66 -3.16
CA GLU A 601 28.73 20.97 -3.29
C GLU A 601 29.24 21.75 -4.50
N VAL A 602 28.34 22.48 -5.15
CA VAL A 602 28.70 23.44 -6.20
C VAL A 602 29.36 24.65 -5.54
N LEU A 603 30.57 24.98 -6.00
CA LEU A 603 31.29 26.17 -5.54
C LEU A 603 30.56 27.46 -5.96
N PRO A 604 30.36 28.43 -5.05
CA PRO A 604 29.72 29.71 -5.40
C PRO A 604 30.51 30.54 -6.42
N ASP A 605 31.85 30.49 -6.38
CA ASP A 605 32.73 31.17 -7.34
C ASP A 605 33.89 30.24 -7.76
N PRO A 606 33.67 29.37 -8.76
CA PRO A 606 34.71 28.48 -9.28
C PRO A 606 35.91 29.24 -9.86
N ALA A 607 35.71 30.47 -10.35
CA ALA A 607 36.78 31.27 -10.92
C ALA A 607 37.72 31.83 -9.84
N ALA A 608 37.18 32.23 -8.67
CA ALA A 608 37.99 32.59 -7.52
C ALA A 608 38.80 31.41 -7.00
N PHE A 609 38.19 30.22 -6.89
CA PHE A 609 38.90 28.99 -6.54
C PHE A 609 40.07 28.73 -7.50
N ALA A 610 39.84 28.75 -8.80
CA ALA A 610 40.87 28.52 -9.81
C ALA A 610 42.01 29.56 -9.72
N ARG A 611 41.69 30.85 -9.55
CA ARG A 611 42.71 31.91 -9.37
C ARG A 611 43.58 31.68 -8.13
N ARG A 612 42.98 31.34 -6.99
CA ARG A 612 43.71 31.04 -5.75
C ARG A 612 44.61 29.82 -5.93
N LEU A 613 44.10 28.77 -6.58
CA LEU A 613 44.85 27.56 -6.86
C LEU A 613 46.07 27.85 -7.75
N SER A 614 45.88 28.57 -8.85
CA SER A 614 46.99 28.99 -9.73
C SER A 614 48.05 29.80 -8.98
N LYS A 615 47.63 30.79 -8.19
CA LYS A 615 48.53 31.62 -7.37
C LYS A 615 49.33 30.79 -6.36
N MET A 616 48.73 29.74 -5.80
CA MET A 616 49.45 28.84 -4.89
C MET A 616 50.44 27.95 -5.63
N LEU A 617 50.08 27.42 -6.81
CA LEU A 617 50.98 26.60 -7.64
C LEU A 617 52.18 27.41 -8.16
N GLU A 618 52.01 28.69 -8.46
CA GLU A 618 53.11 29.60 -8.82
C GLU A 618 54.19 29.75 -7.73
N LYS A 619 53.85 29.51 -6.46
CA LYS A 619 54.78 29.57 -5.32
C LYS A 619 55.51 28.26 -5.05
N VAL A 620 55.11 27.17 -5.72
CA VAL A 620 55.67 25.82 -5.53
C VAL A 620 56.86 25.57 -6.49
N GLY A 621 57.01 26.40 -7.53
CA GLY A 621 58.22 26.49 -8.35
C GLY A 621 59.19 27.53 -7.79
#